data_AF-A0A3D2CL74-F1
#
_entry.id   AF-A0A3D2CL74-F1
#
_cell.length_a   1.000
_cell.length_b   1.000
_cell.length_c   1.000
_cell.angle_alpha   90.00
_cell.angle_beta   90.00
_cell.angle_gamma   90.00
#
_symmetry.space_group_name_H-M   'P 1'
#
loop_
_entity.id
_entity.type
_entity.pdbx_description
1 polymer ?
#
loop_
_entity_poly.entity_id
_entity_poly.type
_entity_poly.pdbx_seq_one_letter_code
_entity_poly.pdbx_strand_id
1 'polypeptide(L)'
;MDVNLNLELTDHCNIKCKMCSQSMRDEAHGVPMRFMTWETWRDSLRGLADMPDEIHLCPHWLGEPTLHPRFDRFVEYAFRANRRNRLFRSFKLHTNGVLFDEERARLL
;
A
#
# COMPACT_ATOMS: atom_id res chain seq x y z
N MET A 1 19.48 -9.12 -4.67
CA MET A 1 19.56 -7.78 -4.04
C MET A 1 18.22 -7.56 -3.35
N ASP A 2 18.15 -6.76 -2.30
CA ASP A 2 16.88 -6.52 -1.61
C ASP A 2 16.19 -5.30 -2.24
N VAL A 3 14.91 -5.43 -2.57
CA VAL A 3 14.12 -4.36 -3.20
C VAL A 3 12.97 -3.98 -2.29
N ASN A 4 12.89 -2.70 -1.92
CA ASN A 4 11.70 -2.15 -1.28
C ASN A 4 10.74 -1.67 -2.37
N LEU A 5 9.59 -2.34 -2.49
CA LEU A 5 8.57 -1.99 -3.46
C LEU A 5 7.46 -1.21 -2.78
N ASN A 6 7.31 0.06 -3.16
CA ASN A 6 6.21 0.90 -2.74
C ASN A 6 5.07 0.84 -3.76
N LEU A 7 3.89 0.37 -3.36
CA LEU A 7 2.67 0.39 -4.15
C LEU A 7 1.66 1.33 -3.51
N GLU A 8 1.46 2.51 -4.09
CA GLU A 8 0.54 3.49 -3.53
C GLU A 8 -0.91 3.07 -3.74
N LEU A 9 -1.58 2.60 -2.68
CA LEU A 9 -3.00 2.24 -2.75
C LEU A 9 -3.87 3.47 -3.01
N THR A 10 -3.50 4.61 -2.45
CA THR A 10 -4.15 5.90 -2.74
C THR A 10 -3.22 7.05 -2.38
N ASP A 11 -3.37 8.16 -3.07
CA ASP A 11 -2.74 9.45 -2.78
C ASP A 11 -3.63 10.38 -1.94
N HIS A 12 -4.83 9.93 -1.55
CA HIS A 12 -5.66 10.58 -0.56
C HIS A 12 -5.08 10.38 0.85
N CYS A 13 -5.18 11.42 1.70
CA CYS A 13 -4.81 11.35 3.12
C CYS A 13 -5.79 12.19 3.94
N ASN A 14 -6.14 11.69 5.12
CA ASN A 14 -7.04 12.35 6.08
C ASN A 14 -6.33 13.34 7.02
N ILE A 15 -5.01 13.52 6.87
CA ILE A 15 -4.22 14.49 7.65
C ILE A 15 -3.44 15.40 6.70
N LYS A 16 -3.30 16.68 7.06
CA LYS A 16 -2.47 17.68 6.36
C LYS A 16 -1.25 18.03 7.20
N CYS A 17 -0.30 17.09 7.31
CA CYS A 17 0.90 17.26 8.10
C CYS A 17 1.79 18.37 7.53
N LYS A 18 2.25 19.32 8.35
CA LYS A 18 3.01 20.52 7.91
C LYS A 18 4.28 20.24 7.08
N MET A 19 4.89 19.07 7.25
CA MET A 19 6.10 18.64 6.53
C MET A 19 5.81 17.79 5.28
N CYS A 20 4.55 17.44 5.01
CA CYS A 20 4.19 16.53 3.93
C CYS A 20 4.02 17.30 2.61
N SER A 21 4.71 16.88 1.56
CA SER A 21 4.60 17.48 0.22
C SER A 21 3.19 17.37 -0.37
N GLN A 22 2.46 16.28 -0.11
CA GLN A 22 1.06 16.13 -0.52
C GLN A 22 0.18 17.20 0.11
N SER A 23 0.45 17.61 1.36
CA SER A 23 -0.35 18.60 2.05
C SER A 23 -0.20 20.03 1.49
N MET A 24 0.92 20.30 0.80
CA MET A 24 1.26 21.59 0.21
C MET A 24 0.70 21.77 -1.21
N ARG A 25 -0.06 20.79 -1.71
CA ARG A 25 -0.56 20.74 -3.08
C ARG A 25 -2.01 20.27 -3.09
N ASP A 26 -2.75 20.66 -4.12
CA ASP A 26 -4.10 20.14 -4.37
C ASP A 26 -4.06 18.71 -4.92
N GLU A 27 -2.97 18.34 -5.60
CA GLU A 27 -2.72 17.03 -6.18
C GLU A 27 -1.32 16.51 -5.80
N ALA A 28 -1.20 15.21 -5.53
CA ALA A 28 0.10 14.60 -5.19
C ALA A 28 1.01 14.46 -6.41
N HIS A 29 0.44 14.10 -7.56
CA HIS A 29 1.16 13.65 -8.76
C HIS A 29 0.90 14.50 -10.02
N GLY A 30 0.30 15.68 -9.88
CA GLY A 30 -0.10 16.53 -11.01
C GLY A 30 -1.24 15.92 -11.86
N VAL A 31 -1.99 15.00 -11.25
CA VAL A 31 -3.22 14.43 -11.75
C VAL A 31 -4.22 14.28 -10.59
N PRO A 32 -5.53 14.17 -10.87
CA PRO A 32 -6.51 13.94 -9.83
C PRO A 32 -6.20 12.71 -8.98
N MET A 33 -6.41 12.88 -7.67
CA MET A 33 -6.26 11.83 -6.67
C MET A 33 -7.18 10.63 -6.96
N ARG A 34 -6.73 9.44 -6.57
CA ARG A 34 -7.38 8.18 -6.92
C ARG A 34 -7.12 7.07 -5.90
N PHE A 35 -7.95 6.05 -6.01
CA PHE A 35 -7.75 4.76 -5.37
C PHE A 35 -7.28 3.75 -6.41
N MET A 36 -6.28 2.94 -6.05
CA MET A 36 -5.76 1.86 -6.91
C MET A 36 -6.88 0.88 -7.24
N THR A 37 -6.94 0.44 -8.50
CA THR A 37 -7.92 -0.57 -8.90
C THR A 37 -7.53 -1.95 -8.39
N TRP A 38 -8.51 -2.84 -8.33
CA TRP A 38 -8.27 -4.22 -7.94
C TRP A 38 -7.38 -4.97 -8.92
N GLU A 39 -7.58 -4.71 -10.20
CA GLU A 39 -6.88 -5.31 -11.32
C GLU A 39 -5.41 -4.94 -11.24
N THR A 40 -5.11 -3.64 -11.04
CA THR A 40 -3.73 -3.15 -10.86
C THR A 40 -3.06 -3.83 -9.67
N TRP A 41 -3.70 -3.91 -8.50
CA TRP A 41 -3.13 -4.59 -7.34
C TRP A 41 -2.78 -6.06 -7.61
N ARG A 42 -3.72 -6.80 -8.21
CA ARG A 42 -3.52 -8.21 -8.54
C ARG A 42 -2.40 -8.42 -9.55
N ASP A 43 -2.35 -7.59 -10.58
CA ASP A 43 -1.34 -7.68 -11.63
C ASP A 43 0.05 -7.31 -11.11
N SER A 44 0.15 -6.27 -10.26
CA SER A 44 1.40 -5.91 -9.59
C SER A 44 1.93 -7.07 -8.74
N LEU A 45 1.09 -7.71 -7.93
CA LEU A 45 1.51 -8.86 -7.10
C LEU A 45 1.91 -10.08 -7.93
N ARG A 46 1.21 -10.34 -9.04
CA ARG A 46 1.54 -11.44 -9.96
C ARG A 46 2.92 -11.22 -10.59
N GLY A 47 3.24 -9.98 -10.97
CA GLY A 47 4.55 -9.62 -11.54
C GLY A 47 5.73 -9.85 -10.59
N LEU A 48 5.50 -9.97 -9.27
CA LEU A 48 6.57 -10.25 -8.31
C LEU A 48 7.09 -11.69 -8.39
N ALA A 49 6.30 -12.63 -8.94
CA ALA A 49 6.69 -14.04 -8.99
C ALA A 49 7.94 -14.30 -9.85
N ASP A 50 8.22 -13.41 -10.80
CA ASP A 50 9.33 -13.51 -11.74
C ASP A 50 10.53 -12.63 -11.35
N MET A 51 10.46 -11.94 -10.19
CA MET A 51 11.55 -11.11 -9.71
C MET A 51 12.69 -11.98 -9.13
N PRO A 52 13.96 -11.73 -9.53
CA PRO A 52 15.10 -12.46 -8.98
C PRO A 52 15.52 -11.99 -7.57
N ASP A 53 14.96 -10.85 -7.14
CA ASP A 53 15.33 -10.13 -5.92
C ASP A 53 14.35 -10.40 -4.77
N GLU A 54 14.83 -10.27 -3.53
CA GLU A 54 13.94 -10.35 -2.36
C GLU A 54 13.11 -9.06 -2.26
N ILE A 55 11.78 -9.19 -2.35
CA ILE A 55 10.87 -8.06 -2.31
C ILE A 55 10.39 -7.77 -0.89
N HIS A 56 10.49 -6.52 -0.46
CA HIS A 56 9.84 -5.98 0.73
C HIS A 56 8.69 -5.08 0.29
N LEU A 57 7.46 -5.57 0.39
CA LEU A 57 6.27 -4.88 -0.08
C LEU A 57 5.79 -3.84 0.94
N CYS A 58 5.59 -2.60 0.49
CA CYS A 58 5.02 -1.51 1.27
C CYS A 58 3.86 -0.88 0.48
N PRO A 59 2.59 -1.04 0.89
CA PRO A 59 1.46 -0.51 0.15
C PRO A 59 1.24 1.00 0.43
N HIS A 60 2.29 1.82 0.38
CA HIS A 60 2.25 3.24 0.77
C HIS A 60 3.21 4.11 -0.08
N TRP A 61 2.82 5.37 -0.31
CA TRP A 61 3.73 6.40 -0.83
C TRP A 61 3.45 7.79 -0.24
N LEU A 62 2.55 8.61 -0.82
CA LEU A 62 2.24 9.96 -0.32
C LEU A 62 0.87 10.05 0.40
N GLY A 63 -0.06 9.15 0.08
CA GLY A 63 -1.36 9.06 0.77
C GLY A 63 -1.36 8.14 2.01
N GLU A 64 -2.55 7.99 2.60
CA GLU A 64 -2.82 7.09 3.73
C GLU A 64 -3.49 5.80 3.22
N PRO A 65 -2.81 4.64 3.26
CA PRO A 65 -3.33 3.42 2.64
C PRO A 65 -4.61 2.89 3.28
N THR A 66 -4.80 3.10 4.58
CA THR A 66 -5.99 2.65 5.31
C THR A 66 -7.27 3.39 4.91
N LEU A 67 -7.13 4.49 4.16
CA LEU A 67 -8.25 5.24 3.60
C LEU A 67 -8.84 4.56 2.35
N HIS A 68 -8.12 3.61 1.75
CA HIS A 68 -8.65 2.86 0.61
C HIS A 68 -9.92 2.09 1.03
N PRO A 69 -11.06 2.22 0.34
CA PRO A 69 -12.35 1.63 0.74
C PRO A 69 -12.39 0.09 0.73
N ARG A 70 -11.26 -0.53 0.37
CA ARG A 70 -11.08 -1.97 0.22
C ARG A 70 -9.71 -2.42 0.73
N PHE A 71 -9.10 -1.63 1.61
CA PHE A 71 -7.78 -1.88 2.16
C PHE A 71 -7.64 -3.32 2.66
N ASP A 72 -8.56 -3.75 3.52
CA ASP A 72 -8.53 -5.07 4.15
C ASP A 72 -8.50 -6.20 3.10
N ARG A 73 -9.39 -6.13 2.10
CA ARG A 73 -9.43 -7.06 0.97
C ARG A 73 -8.11 -7.11 0.19
N PHE A 74 -7.42 -5.99 0.02
CA PHE A 74 -6.16 -5.93 -0.71
C PHE A 74 -5.05 -6.61 0.08
N VAL A 75 -4.96 -6.32 1.39
CA VAL A 75 -3.98 -6.91 2.31
C VAL A 75 -4.19 -8.42 2.44
N GLU A 76 -5.41 -8.87 2.73
CA GLU A 76 -5.76 -10.29 2.82
C GLU A 76 -5.39 -11.05 1.55
N TYR A 77 -5.67 -10.46 0.38
CA TYR A 77 -5.31 -11.05 -0.89
C TYR A 77 -3.79 -11.17 -1.05
N ALA A 78 -3.03 -10.14 -0.67
CA ALA A 78 -1.57 -10.17 -0.74
C ALA A 78 -0.99 -11.34 0.06
N PHE A 79 -1.40 -11.49 1.32
CA PHE A 79 -0.95 -12.59 2.17
C PHE A 79 -1.41 -13.96 1.69
N ARG A 80 -2.67 -14.08 1.23
CA ARG A 80 -3.17 -15.33 0.66
C ARG A 80 -2.42 -15.73 -0.61
N ALA A 81 -2.08 -14.76 -1.46
CA ALA A 81 -1.33 -14.99 -2.69
C ALA A 81 0.15 -15.30 -2.41
N ASN A 82 0.74 -14.72 -1.35
CA ASN A 82 2.14 -14.91 -0.96
C ASN A 82 2.41 -16.25 -0.25
N ARG A 83 2.03 -17.36 -0.91
CA ARG A 83 2.22 -18.72 -0.39
C ARG A 83 3.71 -19.02 -0.26
N ARG A 84 4.17 -19.39 0.93
CA ARG A 84 5.58 -19.70 1.24
C ARG A 84 6.55 -18.54 0.93
N ASN A 85 6.08 -17.29 1.06
CA ASN A 85 6.90 -16.09 0.83
C ASN A 85 7.50 -16.00 -0.59
N ARG A 86 6.76 -16.49 -1.61
CA ARG A 86 7.21 -16.51 -3.01
C ARG A 86 7.07 -15.17 -3.74
N LEU A 87 6.25 -14.24 -3.23
CA LEU A 87 6.01 -12.93 -3.85
C LEU A 87 6.74 -11.82 -3.11
N PHE A 88 6.80 -11.88 -1.78
CA PHE A 88 7.53 -10.93 -0.97
C PHE A 88 8.02 -11.58 0.33
N ARG A 89 9.17 -11.11 0.81
CA ARG A 89 9.80 -11.54 2.05
C ARG A 89 9.19 -10.89 3.29
N SER A 90 8.82 -9.61 3.18
CA SER A 90 8.16 -8.86 4.26
C SER A 90 7.07 -7.94 3.73
N PHE A 91 6.09 -7.67 4.59
CA PHE A 91 5.04 -6.68 4.36
C PHE A 91 5.22 -5.54 5.38
N LYS A 92 5.34 -4.30 4.91
CA LYS A 92 5.54 -3.11 5.74
C LYS A 92 4.33 -2.20 5.62
N LEU A 93 3.57 -2.01 6.69
CA LEU A 93 2.49 -1.02 6.69
C LEU A 93 2.99 0.30 7.28
N HIS A 94 2.93 1.36 6.48
CA HIS A 94 3.09 2.73 6.94
C HIS A 94 1.71 3.38 6.99
N THR A 95 1.33 3.89 8.16
CA THR A 95 0.02 4.51 8.40
C THR A 95 0.16 5.60 9.46
N ASN A 96 -0.73 6.59 9.42
CA ASN A 96 -0.90 7.59 10.47
C ASN A 96 -1.68 7.05 11.69
N GLY A 97 -2.28 5.87 11.59
CA GLY A 97 -2.95 5.18 12.70
C GLY A 97 -4.32 5.72 13.11
N VAL A 98 -4.84 6.77 12.46
CA VAL A 98 -6.14 7.38 12.83
C VAL A 98 -7.32 6.44 12.56
N LEU A 99 -7.21 5.59 11.53
CA LEU A 99 -8.24 4.65 11.12
C LEU A 99 -7.97 3.20 11.58
N PHE A 100 -7.14 3.03 12.62
CA PHE A 100 -6.85 1.74 13.23
C PHE A 100 -7.71 1.54 14.48
N ASP A 101 -8.83 0.86 14.30
CA ASP A 101 -9.57 0.28 15.41
C ASP A 101 -9.03 -1.11 15.78
N GLU A 102 -9.59 -1.71 16.83
CA GLU A 102 -9.16 -3.01 17.34
C GLU A 102 -9.37 -4.13 16.32
N GLU A 103 -10.43 -4.07 15.52
CA GLU A 103 -10.71 -5.08 14.50
C GLU A 103 -9.64 -5.07 13.41
N ARG A 104 -9.33 -3.88 12.87
CA ARG A 104 -8.29 -3.70 11.86
C ARG A 104 -6.89 -4.01 12.40
N ALA A 105 -6.62 -3.71 13.67
CA ALA A 105 -5.35 -4.07 14.30
C ALA A 105 -5.10 -5.57 14.32
N ARG A 106 -6.14 -6.41 14.44
CA ARG A 106 -6.02 -7.88 14.44
C ARG A 106 -5.82 -8.48 13.04
N LEU A 107 -6.06 -7.72 11.97
CA LEU A 107 -5.88 -8.18 10.60
C LEU A 107 -4.40 -8.34 10.21
N LEU A 108 -3.51 -7.64 10.91
CA LEU A 108 -2.08 -7.50 10.59
C LEU A 108 -1.19 -8.18 11.62
#